data_AF-A0A6I1BY45-F1
#
_entry.id   AF-A0A6I1BY45-F1
#
_cell.length_a   1.000
_cell.length_b   1.000
_cell.length_c   1.000
_cell.angle_alpha   90.00
_cell.angle_beta   90.00
_cell.angle_gamma   90.00
#
_symmetry.space_group_name_H-M   'P 1'
#
loop_
_entity.id
_entity.type
_entity.pdbx_description
1 polymer ?
#
loop_
_entity_poly.entity_id
_entity_poly.type
_entity_poly.pdbx_seq_one_letter_code
_entity_poly.pdbx_strand_id
1 'polypeptide(L)' 'MAVYFCDPHSPWQRGTNENTNGLLRQYFPKGTDLSAYPEDHLDAVAEELNDRPRKTLGYRKPSEKILELINTA' A
#
# COMPACT_ATOMS: atom_id res chain seq x y z
N MET A 1 18.36 -12.47 -2.82
CA MET A 1 17.20 -11.94 -2.08
C MET A 1 16.44 -13.13 -1.52
N ALA A 2 16.14 -13.14 -0.22
CA ALA A 2 15.37 -14.24 0.38
C ALA A 2 13.87 -14.03 0.16
N VAL A 3 13.14 -15.12 -0.07
CA VAL A 3 11.68 -15.10 -0.20
C VAL A 3 11.08 -15.54 1.14
N TYR A 4 10.10 -14.79 1.63
CA TYR A 4 9.43 -15.07 2.90
C TYR A 4 7.94 -15.30 2.65
N PHE A 5 7.37 -16.31 3.33
CA PHE A 5 5.95 -16.62 3.31
C PHE A 5 5.36 -16.46 4.70
N CYS A 6 4.07 -16.16 4.76
CA CYS A 6 3.31 -16.18 6.00
C CYS A 6 2.79 -17.59 6.26
N ASP A 7 2.63 -17.92 7.54
CA ASP A 7 2.05 -19.18 7.97
C ASP A 7 0.59 -19.28 7.50
N PRO A 8 0.14 -20.49 7.12
CA PRO A 8 -1.27 -20.71 6.77
C PRO A 8 -2.20 -20.20 7.88
N HIS A 9 -3.32 -19.61 7.48
CA HIS A 9 -4.35 -19.09 8.39
C HIS A 9 -3.87 -18.00 9.37
N SER A 10 -2.76 -17.32 9.06
CA SER A 10 -2.18 -16.26 9.91
C SER A 10 -2.25 -14.87 9.26
N PRO A 11 -3.45 -14.31 8.99
CA PRO A 11 -3.60 -13.03 8.29
C PRO A 11 -2.95 -11.85 9.02
N TRP A 12 -2.76 -11.93 10.34
CA TRP A 12 -2.08 -10.90 11.13
C TRP A 12 -0.60 -10.72 10.75
N GLN A 13 0.06 -11.73 10.19
CA GLN A 13 1.43 -11.61 9.67
C GLN A 13 1.51 -10.72 8.42
N ARG A 14 0.36 -10.34 7.84
CA ARG A 14 0.23 -9.42 6.70
C ARG A 14 -0.62 -8.19 7.04
N GLY A 15 -0.70 -7.81 8.31
CA GLY A 15 -1.60 -6.74 8.76
C GLY A 15 -1.51 -5.45 7.93
N THR A 16 -0.30 -5.04 7.53
CA THR A 16 -0.08 -3.84 6.70
C THR A 16 -0.67 -3.99 5.29
N ASN A 17 -0.53 -5.16 4.66
CA ASN A 17 -1.09 -5.41 3.33
C ASN A 17 -2.62 -5.41 3.39
N GLU A 18 -3.20 -6.04 4.41
CA GLU A 18 -4.66 -6.08 4.58
C GLU A 18 -5.24 -4.69 4.86
N ASN A 19 -4.56 -3.87 5.68
CA ASN A 19 -4.94 -2.47 5.88
C ASN A 19 -4.90 -1.65 4.59
N THR A 20 -3.82 -1.81 3.81
CA THR A 20 -3.63 -1.09 2.54
C THR A 20 -4.67 -1.50 1.49
N ASN A 21 -4.95 -2.80 1.38
CA ASN A 21 -6.03 -3.32 0.53
C ASN A 21 -7.41 -2.78 0.95
N GLY A 22 -7.63 -2.55 2.24
CA GLY A 22 -8.84 -1.88 2.74
C GLY A 22 -9.00 -0.45 2.22
N LEU A 23 -7.90 0.29 2.07
CA LEU A 23 -7.91 1.65 1.53
C LEU A 23 -8.12 1.67 0.02
N LEU A 24 -7.46 0.77 -0.71
CA LEU A 24 -7.68 0.63 -2.15
C LEU A 24 -9.15 0.32 -2.48
N ARG A 25 -9.84 -0.41 -1.60
CA ARG A 25 -11.28 -0.70 -1.75
C ARG A 25 -12.21 0.51 -1.65
N GLN A 26 -11.71 1.67 -1.22
CA GLN A 26 -12.45 2.93 -1.30
C GLN A 26 -12.55 3.46 -2.75
N TYR A 27 -11.61 3.07 -3.61
CA TYR A 27 -11.54 3.45 -5.03
C TYR A 27 -12.01 2.30 -5.94
N PHE A 28 -11.58 1.08 -5.60
CA PHE A 28 -11.83 -0.13 -6.39
C PHE A 28 -12.56 -1.16 -5.52
N PRO A 29 -13.91 -1.17 -5.52
CA PRO A 29 -14.68 -2.15 -4.79
C PRO A 29 -14.18 -3.59 -5.01
N LYS A 30 -14.43 -4.47 -4.04
CA LYS A 30 -13.93 -5.85 -4.14
C LYS A 30 -14.49 -6.51 -5.41
N GLY A 31 -13.58 -7.08 -6.22
CA GLY A 31 -13.93 -7.72 -7.49
C GLY A 31 -13.92 -6.78 -8.70
N THR A 32 -13.56 -5.50 -8.51
CA THR A 32 -13.30 -4.58 -9.62
C THR A 32 -12.18 -5.12 -10.52
N ASP A 33 -12.44 -5.15 -11.82
CA ASP A 33 -11.44 -5.40 -12.85
C ASP A 33 -10.60 -4.13 -13.04
N LEU A 34 -9.35 -4.16 -12.59
CA LEU A 34 -8.43 -3.03 -12.72
C LEU A 34 -8.01 -2.77 -14.16
N SER A 35 -8.10 -3.77 -15.06
CA SER A 35 -7.74 -3.58 -16.48
C SER A 35 -8.72 -2.67 -17.23
N ALA A 36 -9.91 -2.45 -16.66
CA ALA A 36 -10.88 -1.50 -17.17
C ALA A 36 -10.52 -0.03 -16.86
N TYR A 37 -9.51 0.22 -16.02
CA TYR A 37 -9.08 1.56 -15.65
C TYR A 37 -7.81 1.96 -16.41
N PRO A 38 -7.72 3.23 -16.83
CA PRO A 38 -6.49 3.79 -17.36
C PRO A 38 -5.34 3.68 -16.35
N GLU A 39 -4.12 3.45 -16.85
CA GLU A 39 -2.91 3.31 -16.02
C GLU A 39 -2.65 4.58 -15.19
N ASP A 40 -2.82 5.77 -15.78
CA ASP A 40 -2.68 7.06 -15.11
C ASP A 40 -3.66 7.25 -13.94
N HIS A 41 -4.86 6.65 -14.04
CA HIS A 41 -5.81 6.65 -12.92
C HIS A 41 -5.34 5.74 -11.78
N LEU A 42 -4.80 4.56 -12.08
CA LEU A 42 -4.26 3.65 -11.07
C LEU A 42 -3.06 4.30 -10.36
N ASP A 43 -2.20 4.97 -11.12
CA ASP A 43 -1.05 5.71 -10.61
C ASP A 43 -1.49 6.87 -9.71
N ALA A 44 -2.49 7.65 -10.12
CA ALA A 44 -3.01 8.75 -9.30
C ALA A 44 -3.55 8.26 -7.95
N VAL A 45 -4.24 7.11 -7.92
CA VAL A 45 -4.72 6.51 -6.65
C VAL A 45 -3.53 6.03 -5.79
N ALA A 46 -2.52 5.41 -6.42
CA ALA A 46 -1.33 4.98 -5.71
C ALA A 46 -0.56 6.17 -5.13
N GLU A 47 -0.38 7.24 -5.90
CA GLU A 47 0.23 8.49 -5.46
C GLU A 47 -0.54 9.08 -4.28
N GLU A 48 -1.86 9.22 -4.37
CA GLU A 48 -2.68 9.75 -3.28
C GLU A 48 -2.52 8.93 -1.99
N LEU A 49 -2.49 7.60 -2.08
CA LEU A 49 -2.30 6.74 -0.91
C LEU A 49 -0.89 6.79 -0.33
N ASN A 50 0.12 6.99 -1.18
CA ASN A 50 1.51 7.16 -0.79
C ASN A 50 1.78 8.55 -0.22
N ASP A 51 0.98 9.54 -0.58
CA ASP A 51 1.05 10.91 -0.09
C ASP A 51 0.13 11.20 1.10
N ARG A 52 -0.70 10.24 1.48
CA ARG A 52 -1.57 10.32 2.65
C ARG A 52 -0.78 10.09 3.95
N PRO A 53 -0.74 11.06 4.89
CA PRO A 53 -0.14 10.90 6.20
C PRO A 53 -0.63 9.65 6.96
N ARG A 54 0.29 8.87 7.54
CA ARG A 54 -0.05 7.66 8.32
C ARG A 54 0.29 7.84 9.79
N LYS A 55 -0.68 7.61 10.68
CA LYS A 55 -0.46 7.65 12.14
C LYS A 55 0.67 6.72 12.60
N THR A 56 0.77 5.52 11.99
CA THR A 56 1.84 4.55 12.27
C THR A 56 3.25 5.03 11.90
N LEU A 57 3.34 6.04 11.02
CA LEU A 57 4.59 6.69 10.61
C LEU A 57 4.78 8.06 11.31
N GLY A 58 4.11 8.29 12.44
CA GLY A 58 4.15 9.61 13.11
C GLY A 58 3.54 10.72 12.25
N TYR A 59 2.49 10.39 11.49
CA TYR A 59 1.84 11.28 10.52
C TYR A 59 2.72 11.76 9.36
N ARG A 60 3.82 11.07 9.08
CA ARG A 60 4.58 11.27 7.84
C ARG A 60 3.94 10.51 6.69
N LYS A 61 4.26 10.94 5.47
CA LYS A 61 3.81 10.26 4.25
C LYS A 61 4.65 9.00 4.00
N PRO A 62 4.04 7.90 3.51
CA PRO A 62 4.79 6.75 3.02
C PRO A 62 5.89 7.12 2.00
N SER A 63 5.58 8.02 1.06
CA SER A 63 6.53 8.53 0.05
C SER A 63 7.77 9.18 0.68
N GLU A 64 7.59 10.01 1.71
CA GLU A 64 8.70 10.62 2.45
C GLU A 64 9.54 9.58 3.20
N LYS A 65 8.88 8.61 3.86
CA LYS A 65 9.57 7.65 4.71
C LYS A 65 10.38 6.66 3.89
N ILE A 66 9.89 6.26 2.71
CA ILE A 66 10.64 5.36 1.83
C ILE A 66 11.86 6.05 1.23
N LEU A 67 11.75 7.32 0.83
CA LEU A 67 12.89 8.11 0.35
C LEU A 67 13.98 8.25 1.42
N GLU A 68 13.61 8.50 2.69
CA GLU A 68 14.57 8.52 3.80
C GLU A 68 15.31 7.19 3.95
N LEU A 69 14.58 6.07 3.93
CA LEU A 69 15.18 4.74 4.12
C LEU A 69 16.12 4.35 2.97
N ILE A 70 15.77 4.69 1.74
CA ILE A 70 16.62 4.43 0.56
C ILE A 70 17.87 5.29 0.60
N ASN A 71 17.76 6.57 0.97
CA ASN A 71 18.90 7.49 1.02
C ASN A 71 19.84 7.24 2.22
N THR A 72 19.39 6.47 3.22
CA THR A 72 20.20 6.11 4.40
C THR A 72 20.89 4.75 4.22
N ALA A 73 20.50 3.97 3.22
CA ALA A 73 21.09 2.67 2.87
C ALA A 73 22.29 2.83 1.94
#